data_AF-A0A6J6H6Z9-F1
#
_entry.id   AF-A0A6J6H6Z9-F1
#
_cell.length_a   1.000
_cell.length_b   1.000
_cell.length_c   1.000
_cell.angle_alpha   90.00
_cell.angle_beta   90.00
_cell.angle_gamma   90.00
#
_symmetry.space_group_name_H-M   'P 1'
#
loop_
_entity.id
_entity.type
_entity.pdbx_description
1 polymer ?
#
loop_
_entity_poly.entity_id
_entity_poly.type
_entity_poly.pdbx_seq_one_letter_code
_entity_poly.pdbx_strand_id
1 'polypeptide(L)'
;MKTKKVLVALIAIGSIFSGSLPASATFNVVEPFGTEGALSSDWVAAGSVVPSVVKHEGDTPENALRLTTNENDQAGYVLYDKQFNLSQGVQFEFTQYQWGGDGADGLVFFIKNATDTTNVQGGRGGAMGYSPNGQSFAGISGALIGVGFDAYGNFRNYQGTGCDPFEWAEIKNQITILGPGQEYAGYCRLADPYDLTSNSKKLLHNFYDSRLASAAAVKIIIESPYTDSPKLKVYYENTLVHDLALPAAFSSTANIKFGFTAGTGALNNFHEISNLRVKTLDATLPFRDVASDDFVAGVDDLANTGGSLSDYYLLIGSALALIGAGFYSARKGVKAGK
;
A
#
# COMPACT_ATOMS: atom_id res chain seq x y z
N MET A 1 7.79 -79.29 23.40
CA MET A 1 7.45 -77.92 23.86
C MET A 1 7.97 -76.93 22.82
N LYS A 2 7.08 -76.28 22.06
CA LYS A 2 7.43 -75.23 21.08
C LYS A 2 7.03 -73.87 21.68
N THR A 3 8.01 -73.02 21.94
CA THR A 3 7.83 -71.65 22.43
C THR A 3 7.36 -70.74 21.30
N LYS A 4 6.14 -70.19 21.41
CA LYS A 4 5.64 -69.14 20.51
C LYS A 4 6.18 -67.79 21.01
N LYS A 5 6.93 -67.09 20.16
CA LYS A 5 7.27 -65.68 20.38
C LYS A 5 6.07 -64.83 19.97
N VAL A 6 5.53 -64.04 20.90
CA VAL A 6 4.51 -63.03 20.63
C VAL A 6 5.24 -61.75 20.23
N LEU A 7 4.98 -61.27 19.02
CA LEU A 7 5.45 -59.98 18.53
C LEU A 7 4.38 -58.94 18.89
N VAL A 8 4.71 -57.98 19.74
CA VAL A 8 3.85 -56.83 20.05
C VAL A 8 4.13 -55.74 19.01
N ALA A 9 3.15 -55.44 18.15
CA ALA A 9 3.22 -54.32 17.24
C ALA A 9 2.77 -53.05 17.98
N LEU A 10 3.68 -52.10 18.18
CA LEU A 10 3.35 -50.73 18.56
C LEU A 10 2.77 -50.01 17.34
N ILE A 11 1.47 -49.73 17.37
CA ILE A 11 0.83 -48.83 16.41
C ILE A 11 1.06 -47.40 16.93
N ALA A 12 2.05 -46.71 16.35
CA ALA A 12 2.18 -45.26 16.50
C ALA A 12 1.08 -44.60 15.64
N ILE A 13 0.06 -44.04 16.30
CA ILE A 13 -0.92 -43.17 15.63
C ILE A 13 -0.24 -41.82 15.44
N GLY A 14 0.48 -41.68 14.33
CA GLY A 14 0.93 -40.39 13.83
C GLY A 14 -0.26 -39.66 13.23
N SER A 15 -0.92 -38.80 14.01
CA SER A 15 -1.85 -37.82 13.47
C SER A 15 -1.05 -36.78 12.69
N ILE A 16 -0.83 -37.06 11.41
CA ILE A 16 -0.35 -36.05 10.46
C ILE A 16 -1.51 -35.05 10.33
N PHE A 17 -1.41 -33.93 11.03
CA PHE A 17 -2.17 -32.73 10.68
C PHE A 17 -1.64 -32.26 9.32
N SER A 18 -2.19 -32.81 8.24
CA SER A 18 -2.15 -32.19 6.93
C SER A 18 -3.17 -31.05 6.91
N GLY A 19 -2.95 -30.06 7.78
CA GLY A 19 -3.56 -28.75 7.60
C GLY A 19 -2.90 -28.14 6.38
N SER A 20 -3.59 -28.12 5.24
CA SER A 20 -3.24 -27.18 4.19
C SER A 20 -3.24 -25.80 4.82
N LEU A 21 -2.07 -25.15 4.88
CA LEU A 21 -2.03 -23.72 5.14
C LEU A 21 -2.96 -23.09 4.10
N PRO A 22 -3.92 -22.23 4.49
CA PRO A 22 -4.74 -21.54 3.52
C PRO A 22 -3.79 -20.83 2.54
N ALA A 23 -3.98 -21.07 1.25
CA ALA A 23 -3.25 -20.34 0.23
C ALA A 23 -3.43 -18.85 0.52
N SER A 24 -2.33 -18.16 0.83
CA SER A 24 -2.36 -16.70 1.02
C SER A 24 -2.88 -16.10 -0.28
N ALA A 25 -4.05 -15.49 -0.24
CA ALA A 25 -4.62 -14.84 -1.40
C ALA A 25 -3.68 -13.71 -1.82
N THR A 26 -3.21 -13.74 -3.07
CA THR A 26 -2.42 -12.66 -3.64
C THR A 26 -3.22 -11.37 -3.60
N PHE A 27 -2.69 -10.35 -2.93
CA PHE A 27 -3.22 -9.00 -3.00
C PHE A 27 -2.55 -8.26 -4.14
N ASN A 28 -3.34 -7.72 -5.06
CA ASN A 28 -2.87 -6.87 -6.15
C ASN A 28 -3.84 -5.70 -6.32
N VAL A 29 -3.34 -4.48 -6.14
CA VAL A 29 -4.11 -3.25 -6.37
C VAL A 29 -3.37 -2.47 -7.45
N VAL A 30 -4.10 -2.07 -8.49
CA VAL A 30 -3.58 -1.21 -9.56
C VAL A 30 -4.57 -0.08 -9.74
N GLU A 31 -4.14 1.12 -9.35
CA GLU A 31 -4.96 2.32 -9.31
C GLU A 31 -4.21 3.41 -10.08
N PRO A 32 -4.43 3.52 -11.40
CA PRO A 32 -3.76 4.53 -12.22
C PRO A 32 -4.24 5.94 -11.89
N PHE A 33 -5.46 6.07 -11.33
CA PHE A 33 -6.18 7.34 -11.19
C PHE A 33 -6.37 8.05 -12.54
N GLY A 34 -6.76 7.26 -13.56
CA GLY A 34 -6.87 7.71 -14.95
C GLY A 34 -8.21 8.33 -15.36
N THR A 35 -9.20 8.37 -14.46
CA THR A 35 -10.54 8.90 -14.74
C THR A 35 -10.90 9.95 -13.72
N GLU A 36 -11.13 11.18 -14.18
CA GLU A 36 -11.56 12.31 -13.35
C GLU A 36 -12.86 12.00 -12.59
N GLY A 37 -12.90 12.40 -11.31
CA GLY A 37 -14.07 12.26 -10.46
C GLY A 37 -13.75 11.66 -9.09
N ALA A 38 -14.81 11.28 -8.38
CA ALA A 38 -14.72 10.66 -7.07
C ALA A 38 -14.03 9.28 -7.15
N LEU A 39 -13.35 8.90 -6.08
CA LEU A 39 -12.79 7.55 -5.94
C LEU A 39 -13.92 6.51 -5.85
N SER A 40 -13.58 5.26 -6.19
CA SER A 40 -14.50 4.13 -6.07
C SER A 40 -14.87 3.85 -4.61
N SER A 41 -15.89 3.01 -4.38
CA SER A 41 -16.34 2.63 -3.04
C SER A 41 -15.30 1.85 -2.22
N ASP A 42 -14.20 1.41 -2.84
CA ASP A 42 -13.08 0.80 -2.14
C ASP A 42 -12.25 1.81 -1.34
N TRP A 43 -12.45 3.11 -1.62
CA TRP A 43 -11.74 4.20 -0.97
C TRP A 43 -12.66 4.99 -0.05
N VAL A 44 -12.15 5.34 1.13
CA VAL A 44 -12.76 6.33 2.01
C VAL A 44 -11.99 7.63 1.86
N ALA A 45 -12.67 8.70 1.45
CA ALA A 45 -12.11 10.05 1.33
C ALA A 45 -12.68 10.96 2.43
N ALA A 46 -11.81 11.73 3.08
CA ALA A 46 -12.15 12.67 4.15
C ALA A 46 -11.17 13.86 4.16
N GLY A 47 -11.43 14.86 4.99
CA GLY A 47 -10.59 16.05 5.10
C GLY A 47 -11.38 17.36 5.14
N SER A 48 -10.68 18.48 5.28
CA SER A 48 -11.26 19.80 5.00
C SER A 48 -11.42 20.04 3.49
N VAL A 49 -10.66 19.30 2.68
CA VAL A 49 -10.93 19.08 1.26
C VAL A 49 -11.07 17.58 1.05
N VAL A 50 -12.03 17.16 0.23
CA VAL A 50 -12.27 15.74 -0.06
C VAL A 50 -11.46 15.35 -1.30
N PRO A 51 -10.46 14.45 -1.19
CA PRO A 51 -9.65 14.07 -2.33
C PRO A 51 -10.45 13.42 -3.46
N SER A 52 -10.04 13.69 -4.69
CA SER A 52 -10.64 13.13 -5.92
C SER A 52 -9.61 13.07 -7.04
N VAL A 53 -9.88 12.29 -8.08
CA VAL A 53 -9.08 12.33 -9.30
C VAL A 53 -9.44 13.60 -10.06
N VAL A 54 -8.44 14.36 -10.48
CA VAL A 54 -8.63 15.64 -11.19
C VAL A 54 -7.84 15.67 -12.48
N LYS A 55 -8.46 16.23 -13.52
CA LYS A 55 -7.81 16.45 -14.81
C LYS A 55 -7.05 17.78 -14.82
N HIS A 56 -5.84 17.78 -15.38
CA HIS A 56 -5.11 18.98 -15.76
C HIS A 56 -4.67 18.83 -17.22
N GLU A 57 -5.37 19.53 -18.12
CA GLU A 57 -5.15 19.39 -19.56
C GLU A 57 -3.73 19.82 -19.95
N GLY A 58 -3.07 18.97 -20.74
CA GLY A 58 -1.70 19.24 -21.20
C GLY A 58 -0.59 18.90 -20.19
N ASP A 59 -0.92 18.42 -18.98
CA ASP A 59 0.09 17.86 -18.08
C ASP A 59 0.34 16.38 -18.35
N THR A 60 1.39 15.81 -17.73
CA THR A 60 1.68 14.38 -17.79
C THR A 60 1.95 13.83 -16.39
N PRO A 61 1.08 12.94 -15.87
CA PRO A 61 -0.19 12.49 -16.45
C PRO A 61 -1.27 13.57 -16.40
N GLU A 62 -2.24 13.50 -17.32
CA GLU A 62 -3.39 14.43 -17.32
C GLU A 62 -4.31 14.22 -16.12
N ASN A 63 -4.36 13.01 -15.56
CA ASN A 63 -5.16 12.70 -14.38
C ASN A 63 -4.26 12.24 -13.23
N ALA A 64 -4.58 12.69 -12.02
CA ALA A 64 -3.95 12.25 -10.78
C ALA A 64 -4.94 12.36 -9.62
N LEU A 65 -4.76 11.55 -8.59
CA LEU A 65 -5.48 11.72 -7.33
C LEU A 65 -4.91 12.95 -6.61
N ARG A 66 -5.75 13.97 -6.39
CA ARG A 66 -5.40 15.17 -5.64
C ARG A 66 -5.85 15.07 -4.18
N LEU A 67 -4.90 15.19 -3.27
CA LEU A 67 -5.11 15.15 -1.82
C LEU A 67 -5.42 16.55 -1.27
N THR A 68 -4.71 17.57 -1.72
CA THR A 68 -5.01 18.98 -1.43
C THR A 68 -4.81 19.86 -2.66
N THR A 69 -5.49 21.00 -2.69
CA THR A 69 -5.26 22.05 -3.67
C THR A 69 -4.13 22.97 -3.20
N ASN A 70 -3.68 23.86 -4.08
CA ASN A 70 -2.77 24.95 -3.75
C ASN A 70 -3.46 26.09 -2.97
N GLU A 71 -4.31 25.73 -2.00
CA GLU A 71 -4.96 26.65 -1.07
C GLU A 71 -4.45 26.40 0.34
N ASN A 72 -4.54 27.42 1.19
CA ASN A 72 -4.06 27.35 2.57
C ASN A 72 -4.99 26.54 3.49
N ASP A 73 -4.45 26.09 4.62
CA ASP A 73 -5.18 25.46 5.73
C ASP A 73 -6.01 24.21 5.34
N GLN A 74 -5.55 23.44 4.35
CA GLN A 74 -6.20 22.21 3.93
C GLN A 74 -5.60 20.96 4.58
N ALA A 75 -6.44 19.93 4.70
CA ALA A 75 -6.02 18.57 4.93
C ALA A 75 -6.88 17.63 4.11
N GLY A 76 -6.24 16.70 3.41
CA GLY A 76 -6.89 15.63 2.65
C GLY A 76 -6.50 14.27 3.20
N TYR A 77 -7.41 13.31 3.07
CA TYR A 77 -7.24 11.93 3.50
C TYR A 77 -7.95 10.97 2.55
N VAL A 78 -7.24 9.92 2.17
CA VAL A 78 -7.81 8.75 1.50
C VAL A 78 -7.30 7.48 2.17
N LEU A 79 -8.19 6.49 2.29
CA LEU A 79 -7.87 5.17 2.80
C LEU A 79 -8.40 4.12 1.82
N TYR A 80 -7.55 3.19 1.41
CA TYR A 80 -8.01 1.98 0.74
C TYR A 80 -8.62 1.05 1.80
N ASP A 81 -9.95 0.93 1.83
CA ASP A 81 -10.69 0.37 2.96
C ASP A 81 -10.83 -1.16 2.91
N LYS A 82 -9.99 -1.83 2.11
CA LYS A 82 -9.85 -3.29 2.13
C LYS A 82 -8.65 -3.69 2.97
N GLN A 83 -8.89 -4.60 3.91
CA GLN A 83 -7.84 -5.14 4.75
C GLN A 83 -6.85 -6.00 3.95
N PHE A 84 -5.58 -5.87 4.29
CA PHE A 84 -4.48 -6.60 3.70
C PHE A 84 -3.72 -7.38 4.77
N ASN A 85 -3.44 -8.66 4.52
CA ASN A 85 -2.67 -9.49 5.44
C ASN A 85 -1.17 -9.43 5.14
N LEU A 86 -0.36 -9.05 6.13
CA LEU A 86 1.09 -8.85 5.98
C LEU A 86 1.93 -10.14 5.98
N SER A 87 1.33 -11.34 6.00
CA SER A 87 2.06 -12.61 6.11
C SER A 87 3.17 -12.82 5.09
N GLN A 88 3.01 -12.29 3.87
CA GLN A 88 4.01 -12.36 2.81
C GLN A 88 4.81 -11.07 2.65
N GLY A 89 4.56 -10.03 3.45
CA GLY A 89 5.02 -8.67 3.19
C GLY A 89 4.35 -8.05 1.96
N VAL A 90 4.60 -6.76 1.73
CA VAL A 90 3.97 -5.98 0.67
C VAL A 90 4.90 -4.93 0.09
N GLN A 91 4.71 -4.65 -1.19
CA GLN A 91 5.34 -3.57 -1.92
C GLN A 91 4.27 -2.61 -2.42
N PHE A 92 4.52 -1.32 -2.23
CA PHE A 92 3.75 -0.20 -2.77
C PHE A 92 4.64 0.57 -3.75
N GLU A 93 4.11 0.94 -4.90
CA GLU A 93 4.75 1.84 -5.86
C GLU A 93 3.74 2.90 -6.28
N PHE A 94 4.18 4.15 -6.40
CA PHE A 94 3.37 5.25 -6.92
C PHE A 94 4.29 6.38 -7.39
N THR A 95 3.75 7.31 -8.17
CA THR A 95 4.41 8.59 -8.45
C THR A 95 3.75 9.68 -7.63
N GLN A 96 4.54 10.55 -7.02
CA GLN A 96 4.06 11.70 -6.26
C GLN A 96 4.39 13.02 -6.95
N TYR A 97 3.55 14.03 -6.70
CA TYR A 97 3.66 15.37 -7.27
C TYR A 97 3.41 16.43 -6.20
N GLN A 98 4.26 17.46 -6.19
CA GLN A 98 4.11 18.65 -5.34
C GLN A 98 4.46 19.88 -6.19
N TRP A 99 3.44 20.66 -6.57
CA TRP A 99 3.58 21.71 -7.60
C TRP A 99 2.47 22.77 -7.53
N GLY A 100 2.61 23.85 -8.30
CA GLY A 100 1.56 24.84 -8.51
C GLY A 100 1.23 25.73 -7.31
N GLY A 101 2.06 25.72 -6.27
CA GLY A 101 1.96 26.60 -5.10
C GLY A 101 3.31 27.22 -4.72
N ASP A 102 3.44 27.60 -3.45
CA ASP A 102 4.60 28.30 -2.89
C ASP A 102 5.48 27.44 -1.97
N GLY A 103 5.17 26.15 -1.83
CA GLY A 103 6.15 25.16 -1.36
C GLY A 103 5.85 24.37 -0.10
N ALA A 104 4.59 24.18 0.27
CA ALA A 104 4.26 23.48 1.52
C ALA A 104 2.92 22.72 1.47
N ASP A 105 2.63 21.90 2.47
CA ASP A 105 3.60 21.34 3.42
C ASP A 105 4.19 20.05 2.83
N GLY A 106 3.32 19.11 2.50
CA GLY A 106 3.68 17.85 1.88
C GLY A 106 2.56 16.81 1.96
N LEU A 107 2.91 15.57 1.64
CA LEU A 107 2.01 14.42 1.69
C LEU A 107 2.64 13.24 2.43
N VAL A 108 1.80 12.35 2.96
CA VAL A 108 2.18 11.17 3.73
C VAL A 108 1.54 9.94 3.11
N PHE A 109 2.35 8.92 2.79
CA PHE A 109 1.84 7.55 2.68
C PHE A 109 1.75 6.96 4.08
N PHE A 110 0.61 6.36 4.44
CA PHE A 110 0.44 5.78 5.76
C PHE A 110 -0.10 4.35 5.73
N ILE A 111 0.21 3.62 6.80
CA ILE A 111 -0.37 2.31 7.12
C ILE A 111 -1.02 2.42 8.49
N LYS A 112 -2.24 1.88 8.63
CA LYS A 112 -2.95 1.77 9.91
C LYS A 112 -3.43 0.33 10.17
N ASN A 113 -3.70 0.02 11.42
CA ASN A 113 -4.31 -1.24 11.82
C ASN A 113 -5.71 -1.37 11.21
N ALA A 114 -5.99 -2.50 10.55
CA ALA A 114 -7.27 -2.72 9.88
C ALA A 114 -8.47 -2.84 10.84
N THR A 115 -8.23 -3.16 12.12
CA THR A 115 -9.31 -3.26 13.12
C THR A 115 -9.79 -1.89 13.60
N ASP A 116 -9.03 -0.83 13.37
CA ASP A 116 -9.40 0.53 13.70
C ASP A 116 -10.34 1.09 12.62
N THR A 117 -11.55 1.46 13.03
CA THR A 117 -12.61 1.95 12.14
C THR A 117 -12.68 3.48 12.04
N THR A 118 -11.79 4.21 12.71
CA THR A 118 -11.74 5.67 12.66
C THR A 118 -11.00 6.12 11.41
N ASN A 119 -11.73 6.71 10.47
CA ASN A 119 -11.22 7.08 9.15
C ASN A 119 -11.23 8.60 8.98
N VAL A 120 -10.42 9.28 9.78
CA VAL A 120 -10.27 10.75 9.79
C VAL A 120 -8.78 11.09 9.75
N GLN A 121 -8.44 12.17 9.07
CA GLN A 121 -7.09 12.73 9.02
C GLN A 121 -6.60 13.16 10.40
N GLY A 122 -5.27 13.19 10.54
CA GLY A 122 -4.58 13.86 11.63
C GLY A 122 -4.55 15.39 11.49
N GLY A 123 -3.62 16.04 12.18
CA GLY A 123 -3.45 17.50 12.14
C GLY A 123 -3.04 18.01 10.75
N ARG A 124 -3.58 19.17 10.36
CA ARG A 124 -3.20 19.88 9.12
C ARG A 124 -1.86 20.62 9.24
N GLY A 125 -1.44 21.28 8.15
CA GLY A 125 -0.17 22.00 8.08
C GLY A 125 1.01 21.04 8.20
N GLY A 126 1.99 21.38 9.04
CA GLY A 126 3.18 20.58 9.20
C GLY A 126 2.97 19.16 9.76
N ALA A 127 1.83 18.81 10.34
CA ALA A 127 1.50 17.41 10.69
C ALA A 127 1.02 16.57 9.49
N MET A 128 0.79 17.22 8.34
CA MET A 128 0.47 16.66 7.01
C MET A 128 -0.65 15.61 7.00
N GLY A 129 -1.57 15.69 7.97
CA GLY A 129 -2.69 14.78 8.13
C GLY A 129 -2.34 13.43 8.76
N TYR A 130 -1.11 13.19 9.23
CA TYR A 130 -0.71 11.91 9.84
C TYR A 130 -0.66 11.96 11.36
N SER A 131 0.06 12.92 11.91
CA SER A 131 0.33 13.04 13.35
C SER A 131 -0.53 14.13 14.02
N PRO A 132 -0.49 14.26 15.35
CA PRO A 132 -1.19 15.33 16.05
C PRO A 132 -0.62 16.70 15.68
N ASN A 133 -1.46 17.72 15.76
CA ASN A 133 -1.02 19.11 15.73
C ASN A 133 -1.56 19.83 16.97
N GLY A 134 -0.69 19.99 17.97
CA GLY A 134 -1.05 20.52 19.27
C GLY A 134 -2.09 19.65 19.99
N GLN A 135 -2.91 20.28 20.83
CA GLN A 135 -3.98 19.59 21.57
C GLN A 135 -5.33 19.60 20.84
N SER A 136 -5.44 20.33 19.73
CA SER A 136 -6.71 20.52 19.02
C SER A 136 -6.95 19.48 17.92
N PHE A 137 -5.90 18.84 17.43
CA PHE A 137 -5.98 17.85 16.37
C PHE A 137 -5.21 16.59 16.77
N ALA A 138 -5.94 15.49 16.96
CA ALA A 138 -5.37 14.16 17.09
C ALA A 138 -4.69 13.73 15.78
N GLY A 139 -3.80 12.74 15.84
CA GLY A 139 -3.28 12.04 14.67
C GLY A 139 -4.21 10.94 14.18
N ILE A 140 -3.82 10.26 13.10
CA ILE A 140 -4.56 9.10 12.57
C ILE A 140 -4.64 8.01 13.64
N SER A 141 -5.85 7.59 13.98
CA SER A 141 -6.10 6.49 14.92
C SER A 141 -5.58 5.16 14.36
N GLY A 142 -4.99 4.32 15.22
CA GLY A 142 -4.43 3.03 14.84
C GLY A 142 -3.27 3.12 13.84
N ALA A 143 -2.58 4.26 13.75
CA ALA A 143 -1.47 4.45 12.84
C ALA A 143 -0.32 3.50 13.18
N LEU A 144 0.36 2.99 12.14
CA LEU A 144 1.49 2.09 12.28
C LEU A 144 2.79 2.69 11.70
N ILE A 145 2.73 3.27 10.50
CA ILE A 145 3.83 3.97 9.83
C ILE A 145 3.27 5.14 9.03
N GLY A 146 3.98 6.26 9.03
CA GLY A 146 3.80 7.39 8.13
C GLY A 146 5.11 7.74 7.43
N VAL A 147 5.13 7.70 6.10
CA VAL A 147 6.24 8.11 5.25
C VAL A 147 5.91 9.49 4.67
N GLY A 148 6.44 10.54 5.28
CA GLY A 148 6.19 11.92 4.89
C GLY A 148 7.19 12.43 3.88
N PHE A 149 6.68 12.98 2.77
CA PHE A 149 7.41 13.71 1.75
C PHE A 149 7.17 15.20 1.99
N ASP A 150 8.06 15.79 2.79
CA ASP A 150 7.91 17.12 3.36
C ASP A 150 8.71 18.17 2.57
N ALA A 151 7.99 18.99 1.81
CA ALA A 151 8.56 20.08 1.02
C ALA A 151 8.99 21.26 1.90
N TYR A 152 8.22 21.56 2.94
CA TYR A 152 8.42 22.73 3.81
C TYR A 152 9.45 22.48 4.91
N GLY A 153 9.49 21.27 5.48
CA GLY A 153 10.56 20.79 6.33
C GLY A 153 10.26 20.69 7.83
N ASN A 154 8.99 20.86 8.23
CA ASN A 154 8.60 20.86 9.64
C ASN A 154 7.91 19.57 10.11
N PHE A 155 7.56 18.61 9.23
CA PHE A 155 6.88 17.35 9.57
C PHE A 155 7.65 16.51 10.58
N ARG A 156 8.98 16.55 10.49
CA ARG A 156 9.91 15.92 11.46
C ARG A 156 9.69 16.32 12.93
N ASN A 157 8.99 17.43 13.17
CA ASN A 157 8.75 17.95 14.51
C ASN A 157 7.36 17.56 15.06
N TYR A 158 6.44 17.05 14.23
CA TYR A 158 5.08 16.76 14.65
C TYR A 158 4.95 15.33 15.15
N GLN A 159 5.28 15.15 16.43
CA GLN A 159 5.16 13.90 17.18
C GLN A 159 4.10 14.03 18.29
N GLY A 160 3.58 12.91 18.75
CA GLY A 160 2.71 12.84 19.92
C GLY A 160 3.47 12.69 21.24
N THR A 161 2.75 12.36 22.31
CA THR A 161 3.33 12.08 23.62
C THR A 161 4.04 10.73 23.66
N GLY A 162 5.08 10.60 24.49
CA GLY A 162 5.81 9.33 24.69
C GLY A 162 6.99 9.13 23.74
N CYS A 163 7.40 10.16 23.02
CA CYS A 163 8.56 10.16 22.15
C CYS A 163 9.80 10.73 22.84
N ASP A 164 10.98 10.29 22.40
CA ASP A 164 12.23 10.85 22.86
C ASP A 164 12.35 12.34 22.51
N PRO A 165 13.00 13.16 23.36
CA PRO A 165 13.25 14.56 23.05
C PRO A 165 14.00 14.74 21.73
N PHE A 166 13.68 15.80 20.99
CA PHE A 166 14.32 16.11 19.73
C PHE A 166 14.53 17.62 19.58
N GLU A 167 15.51 18.00 18.76
CA GLU A 167 15.73 19.39 18.38
C GLU A 167 14.77 19.79 17.25
N TRP A 168 14.02 20.86 17.51
CA TRP A 168 13.17 21.50 16.51
C TRP A 168 14.04 22.06 15.39
N ALA A 169 13.74 21.66 14.16
CA ALA A 169 14.38 22.21 12.98
C ALA A 169 13.40 22.17 11.81
N GLU A 170 13.46 23.19 10.96
CA GLU A 170 12.74 23.27 9.70
C GLU A 170 13.74 23.08 8.58
N ILE A 171 13.72 21.91 7.94
CA ILE A 171 14.66 21.56 6.87
C ILE A 171 13.86 21.08 5.67
N LYS A 172 13.75 21.94 4.65
CA LYS A 172 13.00 21.67 3.42
C LYS A 172 13.48 20.40 2.72
N ASN A 173 12.58 19.81 1.93
CA ASN A 173 12.86 18.66 1.06
C ASN A 173 13.36 17.43 1.83
N GLN A 174 12.58 16.98 2.81
CA GLN A 174 12.93 15.82 3.63
C GLN A 174 11.93 14.67 3.48
N ILE A 175 12.46 13.44 3.54
CA ILE A 175 11.67 12.23 3.73
C ILE A 175 11.79 11.80 5.19
N THR A 176 10.70 11.87 5.92
CA THR A 176 10.63 11.56 7.36
C THR A 176 9.75 10.35 7.60
N ILE A 177 10.19 9.47 8.51
CA ILE A 177 9.41 8.31 8.95
C ILE A 177 8.90 8.56 10.37
N LEU A 178 7.58 8.63 10.54
CA LEU A 178 6.92 8.65 11.84
C LEU A 178 6.28 7.28 12.12
N GLY A 179 6.32 6.88 13.38
CA GLY A 179 5.94 5.56 13.84
C GLY A 179 4.48 5.43 14.26
N PRO A 180 4.15 4.35 14.98
CA PRO A 180 2.79 4.06 15.41
C PRO A 180 2.23 5.15 16.33
N GLY A 181 0.92 5.36 16.28
CA GLY A 181 0.27 6.36 17.11
C GLY A 181 -1.22 6.13 17.28
N GLN A 182 -1.75 6.67 18.38
CA GLN A 182 -3.16 6.65 18.74
C GLN A 182 -3.53 8.00 19.34
N GLU A 183 -4.49 8.69 18.71
CA GLU A 183 -4.93 10.01 19.13
C GLU A 183 -3.76 11.00 19.27
N TYR A 184 -3.34 11.31 20.51
CA TYR A 184 -2.24 12.22 20.81
C TYR A 184 -0.93 11.52 21.21
N ALA A 185 -0.94 10.19 21.33
CA ALA A 185 0.21 9.40 21.78
C ALA A 185 0.95 8.72 20.61
N GLY A 186 2.28 8.67 20.69
CA GLY A 186 3.12 8.04 19.68
C GLY A 186 3.46 8.98 18.52
N TYR A 187 3.38 8.49 17.28
CA TYR A 187 3.84 9.18 16.07
C TYR A 187 5.31 9.57 16.14
N CYS A 188 6.10 8.80 16.89
CA CYS A 188 7.49 9.13 17.15
C CYS A 188 8.35 8.96 15.90
N ARG A 189 9.34 9.83 15.72
CA ARG A 189 10.29 9.73 14.63
C ARG A 189 11.10 8.44 14.76
N LEU A 190 11.12 7.63 13.69
CA LEU A 190 11.77 6.31 13.71
C LEU A 190 13.21 6.32 13.23
N ALA A 191 13.61 7.35 12.48
CA ALA A 191 14.95 7.52 11.94
C ALA A 191 15.23 9.01 11.69
N ASP A 192 16.50 9.38 11.53
CA ASP A 192 16.85 10.73 11.09
C ASP A 192 16.26 11.00 9.70
N PRO A 193 15.62 12.16 9.46
CA PRO A 193 15.05 12.47 8.15
C PRO A 193 16.09 12.43 7.04
N TYR A 194 15.70 11.90 5.88
CA TYR A 194 16.56 11.88 4.70
C TYR A 194 16.44 13.22 3.98
N ASP A 195 17.52 14.00 3.96
CA ASP A 195 17.58 15.30 3.29
C ASP A 195 17.90 15.14 1.80
N LEU A 196 16.93 15.47 0.94
CA LEU A 196 17.04 15.37 -0.50
C LEU A 196 18.01 16.40 -1.09
N THR A 197 18.15 17.55 -0.45
CA THR A 197 19.04 18.63 -0.90
C THR A 197 20.49 18.21 -0.73
N SER A 198 20.89 17.81 0.48
CA SER A 198 22.28 17.39 0.74
C SER A 198 22.67 16.12 -0.01
N ASN A 199 21.70 15.26 -0.34
CA ASN A 199 21.93 14.04 -1.10
C ASN A 199 21.76 14.20 -2.62
N SER A 200 21.63 15.44 -3.13
CA SER A 200 21.49 15.74 -4.56
C SER A 200 20.39 14.94 -5.25
N LYS A 201 19.24 14.80 -4.57
CA LYS A 201 18.05 14.12 -5.10
C LYS A 201 17.07 15.14 -5.68
N LYS A 202 16.07 14.63 -6.40
CA LYS A 202 14.95 15.45 -6.87
C LYS A 202 14.24 16.06 -5.66
N LEU A 203 14.12 17.38 -5.64
CA LEU A 203 13.48 18.11 -4.55
C LEU A 203 11.96 17.95 -4.61
N LEU A 204 11.31 18.09 -3.46
CA LEU A 204 9.84 18.10 -3.35
C LEU A 204 9.30 19.53 -3.58
N HIS A 205 10.06 20.52 -3.12
CA HIS A 205 9.87 21.94 -3.34
C HIS A 205 10.98 22.49 -4.23
N ASN A 206 10.60 22.91 -5.43
CA ASN A 206 11.44 23.67 -6.36
C ASN A 206 10.60 24.56 -7.30
N PHE A 207 9.47 25.08 -6.79
CA PHE A 207 8.50 25.90 -7.55
C PHE A 207 8.10 25.27 -8.90
N TYR A 208 7.83 23.96 -8.89
CA TYR A 208 7.38 23.26 -10.08
C TYR A 208 6.03 23.79 -10.54
N ASP A 209 5.88 23.98 -11.85
CA ASP A 209 4.69 24.52 -12.51
C ASP A 209 3.78 23.44 -13.12
N SER A 210 4.19 22.16 -13.03
CA SER A 210 3.50 21.01 -13.60
C SER A 210 3.76 19.73 -12.80
N ARG A 211 2.88 18.73 -12.98
CA ARG A 211 3.09 17.35 -12.51
C ARG A 211 4.35 16.76 -13.12
N LEU A 212 4.53 16.88 -14.43
CA LEU A 212 5.71 16.29 -15.08
C LEU A 212 7.02 16.82 -14.47
N ALA A 213 7.11 18.13 -14.23
CA ALA A 213 8.29 18.74 -13.63
C ALA A 213 8.51 18.27 -12.17
N SER A 214 7.45 18.07 -11.39
CA SER A 214 7.52 17.63 -9.98
C SER A 214 7.55 16.12 -9.77
N ALA A 215 7.31 15.32 -10.80
CA ALA A 215 7.15 13.86 -10.72
C ALA A 215 8.30 13.16 -10.00
N ALA A 216 8.00 12.42 -8.93
CA ALA A 216 8.98 11.55 -8.29
C ALA A 216 8.41 10.16 -8.00
N ALA A 217 9.14 9.12 -8.40
CA ALA A 217 8.80 7.73 -8.19
C ALA A 217 9.13 7.29 -6.76
N VAL A 218 8.16 6.67 -6.10
CA VAL A 218 8.26 6.14 -4.74
C VAL A 218 8.01 4.65 -4.76
N LYS A 219 8.82 3.91 -4.01
CA LYS A 219 8.58 2.50 -3.69
C LYS A 219 8.77 2.24 -2.21
N ILE A 220 7.79 1.63 -1.57
CA ILE A 220 7.82 1.28 -0.15
C ILE A 220 7.66 -0.23 -0.02
N ILE A 221 8.52 -0.86 0.76
CA ILE A 221 8.49 -2.29 1.04
C ILE A 221 8.33 -2.48 2.55
N ILE A 222 7.32 -3.28 2.92
CA ILE A 222 7.13 -3.77 4.28
C ILE A 222 7.35 -5.28 4.24
N GLU A 223 8.42 -5.74 4.88
CA GLU A 223 8.68 -7.17 5.02
C GLU A 223 7.64 -7.84 5.95
N SER A 224 7.48 -9.15 5.80
CA SER A 224 6.55 -9.90 6.63
C SER A 224 6.94 -9.79 8.11
N PRO A 225 6.03 -9.44 9.04
CA PRO A 225 6.34 -9.36 10.46
C PRO A 225 6.70 -10.73 11.08
N TYR A 226 6.54 -11.82 10.32
CA TYR A 226 6.85 -13.19 10.76
C TYR A 226 8.24 -13.68 10.33
N THR A 227 9.07 -12.81 9.74
CA THR A 227 10.47 -13.12 9.43
C THR A 227 11.40 -12.62 10.54
N ASP A 228 12.64 -13.13 10.55
CA ASP A 228 13.66 -12.63 11.47
C ASP A 228 14.05 -11.18 11.11
N SER A 229 13.88 -10.25 12.05
CA SER A 229 14.25 -8.83 11.91
C SER A 229 13.62 -8.12 10.69
N PRO A 230 12.27 -8.07 10.61
CA PRO A 230 11.58 -7.51 9.46
C PRO A 230 11.85 -6.02 9.31
N LYS A 231 11.92 -5.54 8.07
CA LYS A 231 12.25 -4.15 7.75
C LYS A 231 11.15 -3.39 7.00
N LEU A 232 11.17 -2.08 7.20
CA LEU A 232 10.60 -1.08 6.30
C LEU A 232 11.74 -0.56 5.41
N LYS A 233 11.52 -0.56 4.10
CA LYS A 233 12.41 0.06 3.11
C LYS A 233 11.66 1.09 2.29
N VAL A 234 12.23 2.28 2.17
CA VAL A 234 11.68 3.36 1.34
C VAL A 234 12.69 3.70 0.26
N TYR A 235 12.21 3.72 -0.98
CA TYR A 235 12.96 4.15 -2.15
C TYR A 235 12.31 5.40 -2.73
N TYR A 236 13.15 6.37 -3.09
CA TYR A 236 12.77 7.59 -3.78
C TYR A 236 13.69 7.77 -4.98
N GLU A 237 13.13 7.94 -6.18
CA GLU A 237 13.89 7.99 -7.44
C GLU A 237 14.86 6.79 -7.57
N ASN A 238 14.35 5.58 -7.30
CA ASN A 238 15.09 4.32 -7.28
C ASN A 238 16.25 4.23 -6.26
N THR A 239 16.46 5.24 -5.42
CA THR A 239 17.48 5.24 -4.37
C THR A 239 16.85 4.78 -3.06
N LEU A 240 17.47 3.82 -2.36
CA LEU A 240 17.09 3.47 -0.99
C LEU A 240 17.42 4.67 -0.07
N VAL A 241 16.39 5.27 0.52
CA VAL A 241 16.52 6.45 1.40
C VAL A 241 16.31 6.11 2.88
N HIS A 242 15.56 5.04 3.17
CA HIS A 242 15.38 4.52 4.53
C HIS A 242 15.40 2.99 4.52
N ASP A 243 16.10 2.40 5.49
CA ASP A 243 16.14 0.96 5.76
C ASP A 243 16.17 0.76 7.29
N LEU A 244 15.01 0.52 7.89
CA LEU A 244 14.86 0.44 9.35
C LEU A 244 14.04 -0.77 9.78
N ALA A 245 14.20 -1.17 11.04
CA ALA A 245 13.41 -2.22 11.64
C ALA A 245 11.91 -1.84 11.66
N LEU A 246 11.05 -2.82 11.38
CA LEU A 246 9.62 -2.63 11.45
C LEU A 246 9.18 -2.39 12.90
N PRO A 247 8.30 -1.41 13.19
CA PRO A 247 7.84 -1.14 14.54
C PRO A 247 7.19 -2.38 15.20
N ALA A 248 7.40 -2.55 16.51
CA ALA A 248 6.86 -3.69 17.26
C ALA A 248 5.33 -3.82 17.15
N ALA A 249 4.61 -2.73 16.89
CA ALA A 249 3.15 -2.73 16.67
C ALA A 249 2.69 -3.61 15.48
N PHE A 250 3.58 -3.90 14.52
CA PHE A 250 3.28 -4.82 13.42
C PHE A 250 3.23 -6.28 13.87
N SER A 251 3.89 -6.66 14.96
CA SER A 251 3.86 -8.03 15.47
C SER A 251 2.49 -8.46 16.01
N SER A 252 1.70 -7.49 16.49
CA SER A 252 0.32 -7.70 16.95
C SER A 252 -0.73 -7.38 15.89
N THR A 253 -0.32 -6.94 14.69
CA THR A 253 -1.21 -6.47 13.63
C THR A 253 -0.99 -7.25 12.34
N ALA A 254 -1.72 -8.37 12.19
CA ALA A 254 -1.64 -9.18 10.98
C ALA A 254 -2.30 -8.52 9.76
N ASN A 255 -3.31 -7.67 9.99
CA ASN A 255 -4.11 -7.04 8.95
C ASN A 255 -3.97 -5.52 9.01
N ILE A 256 -3.64 -4.91 7.88
CA ILE A 256 -3.47 -3.47 7.74
C ILE A 256 -4.40 -2.88 6.68
N LYS A 257 -4.58 -1.57 6.74
CA LYS A 257 -5.07 -0.74 5.63
C LYS A 257 -4.02 0.32 5.34
N PHE A 258 -4.03 0.88 4.14
CA PHE A 258 -3.09 1.91 3.73
C PHE A 258 -3.83 3.09 3.10
N GLY A 259 -3.15 4.23 3.04
CA GLY A 259 -3.75 5.42 2.47
C GLY A 259 -2.74 6.54 2.28
N PHE A 260 -3.28 7.70 1.94
CA PHE A 260 -2.50 8.91 1.76
C PHE A 260 -3.18 10.07 2.48
N THR A 261 -2.37 10.94 3.08
CA THR A 261 -2.81 12.24 3.57
C THR A 261 -1.96 13.34 2.99
N ALA A 262 -2.46 14.57 3.01
CA ALA A 262 -1.67 15.74 2.72
C ALA A 262 -2.14 16.91 3.58
N GLY A 263 -1.27 17.90 3.77
CA GLY A 263 -1.58 19.11 4.52
C GLY A 263 -1.05 20.36 3.82
N THR A 264 -1.78 21.44 3.98
CA THR A 264 -1.28 22.80 3.73
C THR A 264 -1.49 23.65 4.98
N GLY A 265 -0.69 24.71 5.08
CA GLY A 265 -0.66 25.66 6.18
C GLY A 265 -0.75 27.07 5.63
N ALA A 266 0.19 27.93 6.04
CA ALA A 266 0.31 29.28 5.50
C ALA A 266 0.88 29.31 4.07
N LEU A 267 1.53 28.22 3.66
CA LEU A 267 2.02 27.94 2.32
C LEU A 267 1.31 26.66 1.81
N ASN A 268 1.36 26.44 0.50
CA ASN A 268 0.57 25.43 -0.18
C ASN A 268 1.27 24.86 -1.43
N ASN A 269 0.67 23.79 -1.97
CA ASN A 269 0.96 23.15 -3.24
C ASN A 269 -0.23 22.25 -3.59
N PHE A 270 -0.40 21.90 -4.87
CA PHE A 270 -1.11 20.67 -5.22
C PHE A 270 -0.31 19.48 -4.71
N HIS A 271 -0.94 18.63 -3.91
CA HIS A 271 -0.36 17.36 -3.47
C HIS A 271 -1.11 16.23 -4.14
N GLU A 272 -0.42 15.49 -4.99
CA GLU A 272 -1.08 14.50 -5.85
C GLU A 272 -0.25 13.22 -5.96
N ILE A 273 -0.92 12.12 -6.27
CA ILE A 273 -0.29 10.84 -6.59
C ILE A 273 -0.95 10.20 -7.82
N SER A 274 -0.19 9.39 -8.55
CA SER A 274 -0.68 8.58 -9.68
C SER A 274 -0.02 7.19 -9.69
N ASN A 275 -0.52 6.32 -10.56
CA ASN A 275 0.11 5.02 -10.85
C ASN A 275 0.37 4.18 -9.60
N LEU A 276 -0.60 4.11 -8.68
CA LEU A 276 -0.47 3.29 -7.49
C LEU A 276 -0.52 1.81 -7.87
N ARG A 277 0.45 1.05 -7.37
CA ARG A 277 0.54 -0.39 -7.52
C ARG A 277 0.88 -1.00 -6.18
N VAL A 278 0.14 -2.02 -5.78
CA VAL A 278 0.36 -2.73 -4.51
C VAL A 278 0.38 -4.21 -4.78
N LYS A 279 1.37 -4.92 -4.25
CA LYS A 279 1.44 -6.39 -4.34
C LYS A 279 2.07 -7.03 -3.11
N THR A 280 1.65 -8.24 -2.78
CA THR A 280 2.39 -9.11 -1.86
C THR A 280 3.81 -9.38 -2.37
N LEU A 281 4.80 -9.53 -1.48
CA LEU A 281 6.20 -9.84 -1.88
C LEU A 281 6.40 -11.31 -2.29
N ASP A 282 5.34 -12.06 -2.58
CA ASP A 282 5.48 -13.40 -3.12
C ASP A 282 6.28 -13.36 -4.43
N ALA A 283 7.44 -14.01 -4.41
CA ALA A 283 8.45 -13.99 -5.48
C ALA A 283 7.97 -14.59 -6.80
N THR A 284 6.77 -15.19 -6.83
CA THR A 284 6.24 -15.89 -8.00
C THR A 284 5.40 -15.03 -8.95
N LEU A 285 5.03 -13.80 -8.59
CA LEU A 285 4.09 -12.99 -9.39
C LEU A 285 4.71 -11.65 -9.85
N PRO A 286 4.94 -11.46 -11.16
CA PRO A 286 5.28 -10.15 -11.68
C PRO A 286 4.11 -9.18 -11.52
N PHE A 287 4.43 -7.89 -11.56
CA PHE A 287 3.45 -6.83 -11.73
C PHE A 287 2.61 -7.10 -12.98
N ARG A 288 1.29 -7.29 -12.83
CA ARG A 288 0.38 -7.31 -13.98
C ARG A 288 0.07 -5.86 -14.32
N ASP A 289 0.75 -5.32 -15.33
CA ASP A 289 0.29 -4.10 -15.99
C ASP A 289 -1.07 -4.41 -16.64
N VAL A 290 -2.10 -3.65 -16.29
CA VAL A 290 -3.31 -3.61 -17.11
C VAL A 290 -3.03 -2.52 -18.14
N ALA A 291 -2.69 -2.93 -19.36
CA ALA A 291 -2.54 -1.99 -20.46
C ALA A 291 -3.92 -1.39 -20.80
N SER A 292 -3.97 -0.10 -21.13
CA SER A 292 -5.17 0.57 -21.64
C SER A 292 -5.76 -0.09 -22.90
N ASP A 293 -4.94 -0.87 -23.59
CA ASP A 293 -5.21 -1.41 -24.93
C ASP A 293 -5.97 -2.73 -24.88
N ASP A 294 -6.15 -3.33 -23.68
CA ASP A 294 -6.97 -4.53 -23.48
C ASP A 294 -8.49 -4.23 -23.50
N PHE A 295 -8.88 -2.94 -23.60
CA PHE A 295 -10.28 -2.56 -23.80
C PHE A 295 -10.62 -2.55 -25.29
N VAL A 296 -10.69 -3.74 -25.92
CA VAL A 296 -11.33 -3.86 -27.23
C VAL A 296 -12.83 -3.69 -27.04
N ALA A 297 -13.33 -2.48 -27.27
CA ALA A 297 -14.75 -2.21 -27.44
C ALA A 297 -15.24 -3.02 -28.64
N GLY A 298 -15.91 -4.13 -28.39
CA GLY A 298 -16.29 -5.04 -29.46
C GLY A 298 -17.06 -6.27 -29.03
N VAL A 299 -18.04 -6.14 -28.12
CA VAL A 299 -19.23 -7.01 -28.13
C VAL A 299 -20.40 -6.20 -27.56
N ASP A 300 -21.22 -5.64 -28.45
CA ASP A 300 -22.63 -5.41 -28.14
C ASP A 300 -23.22 -6.77 -27.70
N ASP A 301 -23.77 -6.83 -26.49
CA ASP A 301 -24.65 -7.88 -25.94
C ASP A 301 -24.19 -8.63 -24.66
N LEU A 302 -23.48 -7.96 -23.73
CA LEU A 302 -23.50 -8.36 -22.32
C LEU A 302 -23.89 -7.19 -21.42
N ALA A 303 -25.15 -7.20 -21.01
CA ALA A 303 -25.71 -6.27 -20.05
C ALA A 303 -24.89 -6.27 -18.75
N ASN A 304 -24.54 -5.05 -18.35
CA ASN A 304 -24.26 -4.58 -17.00
C ASN A 304 -24.73 -5.52 -15.88
N THR A 305 -23.82 -6.34 -15.36
CA THR A 305 -23.92 -6.90 -14.00
C THR A 305 -22.58 -6.68 -13.31
N GLY A 306 -22.57 -5.82 -12.29
CA GLY A 306 -21.39 -5.48 -11.50
C GLY A 306 -20.78 -6.69 -10.77
N GLY A 307 -19.99 -7.47 -11.48
CA GLY A 307 -19.29 -8.66 -10.98
C GLY A 307 -17.86 -8.34 -10.55
N SER A 308 -17.54 -8.72 -9.32
CA SER A 308 -16.18 -8.82 -8.79
C SER A 308 -15.31 -9.71 -9.69
N LEU A 309 -14.04 -9.35 -9.86
CA LEU A 309 -13.01 -10.10 -10.60
C LEU A 309 -12.77 -11.55 -10.11
N SER A 310 -13.49 -12.02 -9.08
CA SER A 310 -13.47 -13.39 -8.59
C SER A 310 -14.00 -14.43 -9.60
N ASP A 311 -14.84 -14.02 -10.54
CA ASP A 311 -15.58 -14.97 -11.39
C ASP A 311 -14.79 -15.44 -12.62
N TYR A 312 -13.69 -14.77 -12.96
CA TYR A 312 -12.87 -15.11 -14.14
C TYR A 312 -11.86 -16.26 -13.89
N TYR A 313 -11.66 -16.68 -12.64
CA TYR A 313 -10.68 -17.72 -12.30
C TYR A 313 -11.17 -19.16 -12.52
N LEU A 314 -12.45 -19.37 -12.84
CA LEU A 314 -12.98 -20.73 -13.04
C LEU A 314 -12.76 -21.30 -14.45
N LEU A 315 -12.42 -20.47 -15.46
CA LEU A 315 -12.35 -20.94 -16.85
C LEU A 315 -10.97 -21.46 -17.30
N ILE A 316 -9.90 -21.16 -16.56
CA ILE A 316 -8.53 -21.55 -16.95
C ILE A 316 -8.09 -22.84 -16.24
N GLY A 317 -8.78 -23.24 -15.17
CA GLY A 317 -8.49 -24.45 -14.39
C GLY A 317 -8.99 -25.77 -15.01
N SER A 318 -9.85 -25.74 -16.03
CA SER A 318 -10.45 -26.93 -16.64
C SER A 318 -9.80 -27.36 -17.97
N ALA A 319 -8.85 -26.60 -18.51
CA ALA A 319 -8.18 -26.94 -19.78
C ALA A 319 -6.94 -27.84 -19.63
N LEU A 320 -6.42 -28.08 -18.41
CA LEU A 320 -5.22 -28.92 -18.20
C LEU A 320 -5.49 -30.34 -17.68
N ALA A 321 -6.75 -30.76 -17.55
CA ALA A 321 -7.10 -32.09 -17.01
C ALA A 321 -7.47 -33.15 -18.08
N LEU A 322 -7.32 -32.88 -19.39
CA LEU A 322 -7.80 -33.78 -20.45
C LEU A 322 -6.74 -34.43 -21.37
N ILE A 323 -5.44 -34.37 -21.06
CA ILE A 323 -4.40 -35.00 -21.91
C ILE A 323 -3.63 -36.14 -21.18
N GLY A 324 -4.05 -36.49 -19.96
CA GLY A 324 -3.27 -37.37 -19.08
C GLY A 324 -3.87 -38.72 -18.72
N ALA A 325 -4.63 -39.40 -19.59
CA ALA A 325 -5.02 -40.79 -19.32
C ALA A 325 -5.45 -41.55 -20.59
N GLY A 326 -4.78 -42.66 -20.90
CA GLY A 326 -5.43 -43.77 -21.61
C GLY A 326 -4.73 -44.41 -22.81
N PHE A 327 -3.46 -44.79 -22.72
CA PHE A 327 -2.94 -45.89 -23.55
C PHE A 327 -2.18 -46.89 -22.69
N TYR A 328 -2.91 -47.85 -22.11
CA TYR A 328 -2.36 -49.14 -21.70
C TYR A 328 -3.28 -50.27 -22.18
N SER A 329 -2.64 -51.24 -22.82
CA SER A 329 -3.19 -52.41 -23.51
C SER A 329 -3.69 -53.49 -22.55
N ALA A 330 -4.81 -54.15 -22.89
CA ALA A 330 -4.98 -55.59 -22.66
C ALA A 330 -6.17 -56.18 -23.45
N ARG A 331 -5.91 -57.34 -24.07
CA ARG A 331 -6.80 -58.19 -24.88
C ARG A 331 -7.89 -58.92 -24.07
N LYS A 332 -9.07 -59.17 -24.68
CA LYS A 332 -9.67 -60.50 -25.04
C LYS A 332 -11.22 -60.50 -25.03
N GLY A 333 -11.82 -61.19 -26.01
CA GLY A 333 -13.21 -61.71 -26.01
C GLY A 333 -14.02 -61.31 -27.26
N VAL A 334 -13.93 -62.00 -28.41
CA VAL A 334 -14.68 -63.23 -28.84
C VAL A 334 -16.15 -63.00 -29.27
N LYS A 335 -16.41 -63.30 -30.58
CA LYS A 335 -17.67 -63.69 -31.29
C LYS A 335 -18.79 -62.64 -31.39
N ALA A 336 -19.67 -62.57 -32.39
CA ALA A 336 -19.98 -63.22 -33.70
C ALA A 336 -21.05 -62.27 -34.35
N GLY A 337 -21.41 -62.25 -35.63
CA GLY A 337 -21.19 -63.09 -36.79
C GLY A 337 -22.05 -62.60 -37.96
N LYS A 338 -21.91 -63.31 -39.09
CA LYS A 338 -22.56 -63.19 -40.40
C LYS A 338 -22.18 -61.98 -41.26
#